data_AF-A0A3D2YZS8-F1
#
_entry.id   AF-A0A3D2YZS8-F1
#
_cell.length_a   1.000
_cell.length_b   1.000
_cell.length_c   1.000
_cell.angle_alpha   90.00
_cell.angle_beta   90.00
_cell.angle_gamma   90.00
#
_symmetry.space_group_name_H-M   'P 1'
#
loop_
_entity.id
_entity.type
_entity.pdbx_description
1 polymer ?
#
loop_
_entity_poly.entity_id
_entity_poly.type
_entity_poly.pdbx_seq_one_letter_code
_entity_poly.pdbx_strand_id
1 'polypeptide(L)'
;MAFLPTDAALAWDDQYLYIDAWLEERDVWTTGESRTGLVWQENTFEVLLAADGALYNLSVNPAGATKELLFIWHDAYQRQGRYDVADLNLARCSPMVIGGDAGPHHRRGRRWLFDEWQLVGLRASVNVDGTLNERHEIDRGWRVQLALPWAGLEHLLDGARSPIAGQCLRVALARHQVLDQRQSRQMAVWSWHVAGEAGLYAPESYPVVELI
;
A
#
# COMPACT_ATOMS: atom_id res chain seq x y z
N MET A 1 -2.59 -18.75 -7.58
CA MET A 1 -3.26 -19.17 -6.33
C MET A 1 -2.25 -18.98 -5.22
N ALA A 2 -2.56 -18.16 -4.21
CA ALA A 2 -1.62 -17.85 -3.13
C ALA A 2 -1.14 -19.11 -2.42
N PHE A 3 0.13 -19.14 -1.98
CA PHE A 3 0.67 -20.33 -1.29
C PHE A 3 -0.11 -20.59 0.00
N LEU A 4 -0.48 -19.52 0.72
CA LEU A 4 -1.43 -19.56 1.82
C LEU A 4 -2.61 -18.60 1.56
N PRO A 5 -3.83 -18.95 2.04
CA PRO A 5 -5.02 -18.11 1.90
C PRO A 5 -4.84 -16.68 2.43
N THR A 6 -5.53 -15.75 1.79
CA THR A 6 -5.64 -14.37 2.23
C THR A 6 -7.02 -13.86 1.86
N ASP A 7 -7.75 -13.42 2.87
CA ASP A 7 -9.10 -12.88 2.73
C ASP A 7 -9.07 -11.41 3.15
N ALA A 8 -9.76 -10.55 2.43
CA ALA A 8 -9.84 -9.14 2.77
C ALA A 8 -11.22 -8.57 2.43
N ALA A 9 -11.62 -7.55 3.19
CA ALA A 9 -12.85 -6.82 3.02
C ALA A 9 -12.61 -5.31 3.13
N LEU A 10 -13.42 -4.54 2.41
CA LEU A 10 -13.46 -3.10 2.49
C LEU A 10 -14.83 -2.67 3.00
N ALA A 11 -14.85 -1.64 3.84
CA ALA A 11 -16.07 -0.96 4.28
C ALA A 11 -15.79 0.54 4.38
N TRP A 12 -16.82 1.36 4.53
CA TRP A 12 -16.64 2.80 4.66
C TRP A 12 -17.74 3.44 5.51
N ASP A 13 -17.42 4.59 6.08
CA ASP A 13 -18.38 5.53 6.64
C ASP A 13 -17.98 6.97 6.25
N ASP A 14 -18.66 7.98 6.81
CA ASP A 14 -18.42 9.39 6.51
C ASP A 14 -17.00 9.87 6.89
N GLN A 15 -16.27 9.11 7.71
CA GLN A 15 -14.97 9.51 8.26
C GLN A 15 -13.80 8.69 7.69
N TYR A 16 -14.00 7.40 7.46
CA TYR A 16 -12.92 6.48 7.08
C TYR A 16 -13.30 5.51 5.96
N LEU A 17 -12.29 5.15 5.16
CA LEU A 17 -12.23 3.90 4.44
C LEU A 17 -11.60 2.83 5.34
N TYR A 18 -12.29 1.73 5.54
CA TYR A 18 -11.84 0.60 6.36
C TYR A 18 -11.36 -0.56 5.49
N ILE A 19 -10.26 -1.19 5.90
CA ILE A 19 -9.77 -2.44 5.32
C ILE A 19 -9.51 -3.43 6.45
N ASP A 20 -10.07 -4.63 6.35
CA ASP A 20 -9.77 -5.77 7.21
C ASP A 20 -9.19 -6.88 6.34
N ALA A 21 -8.09 -7.49 6.76
CA ALA A 21 -7.46 -8.60 6.04
C ALA A 21 -6.98 -9.68 7.00
N TRP A 22 -7.33 -10.93 6.71
CA TRP A 22 -6.78 -12.12 7.34
C TRP A 22 -5.76 -12.76 6.39
N LEU A 23 -4.54 -12.96 6.88
CA LEU A 23 -3.46 -13.59 6.14
C LEU A 23 -3.06 -14.87 6.86
N GLU A 24 -3.42 -16.04 6.29
CA GLU A 24 -2.93 -17.31 6.84
C GLU A 24 -1.41 -17.36 6.68
N GLU A 25 -0.70 -17.60 7.78
CA GLU A 25 0.75 -17.73 7.81
C GLU A 25 1.12 -18.71 8.92
N ARG A 26 2.01 -19.67 8.59
CA ARG A 26 2.40 -20.75 9.52
C ARG A 26 3.67 -20.43 10.30
N ASP A 27 4.40 -19.41 9.84
CA ASP A 27 5.62 -18.92 10.43
C ASP A 27 5.66 -17.39 10.30
N VAL A 28 4.94 -16.72 11.19
CA VAL A 28 4.76 -15.26 11.16
C VAL A 28 6.08 -14.61 11.55
N TRP A 29 6.71 -13.96 10.56
CA TRP A 29 8.01 -13.34 10.71
C TRP A 29 8.09 -11.91 10.23
N THR A 30 8.88 -11.09 10.93
CA THR A 30 9.24 -9.72 10.57
C THR A 30 10.53 -9.29 11.26
N THR A 31 11.26 -8.33 10.66
CA THR A 31 12.34 -7.61 11.36
C THR A 31 11.79 -6.66 12.43
N GLY A 32 10.50 -6.29 12.33
CA GLY A 32 9.85 -5.29 13.16
C GLY A 32 10.20 -3.85 12.77
N GLU A 33 11.04 -3.66 11.77
CA GLU A 33 11.47 -2.34 11.31
C GLU A 33 10.52 -1.79 10.26
N SER A 34 10.49 -0.47 10.10
CA SER A 34 9.82 0.14 8.96
C SER A 34 10.67 0.00 7.70
N ARG A 35 10.04 -0.24 6.55
CA ARG A 35 10.75 -0.33 5.26
C ARG A 35 11.61 0.91 4.98
N THR A 36 12.81 0.65 4.46
CA THR A 36 13.63 1.60 3.69
C THR A 36 13.51 1.30 2.19
N GLY A 37 13.15 2.29 1.38
CA GLY A 37 13.01 2.14 -0.08
C GLY A 37 11.68 1.53 -0.55
N LEU A 38 11.70 0.82 -1.69
CA LEU A 38 10.50 0.37 -2.42
C LEU A 38 10.06 -1.08 -2.18
N VAL A 39 10.93 -1.94 -1.63
CA VAL A 39 10.67 -3.39 -1.51
C VAL A 39 10.78 -3.81 -0.04
N TRP A 40 9.80 -4.57 0.45
CA TRP A 40 9.88 -5.27 1.73
C TRP A 40 10.48 -6.66 1.50
N GLN A 41 11.51 -7.03 2.25
CA GLN A 41 12.04 -8.41 2.25
C GLN A 41 11.45 -9.22 3.41
N GLU A 42 10.20 -8.97 3.76
CA GLU A 42 9.51 -9.60 4.88
C GLU A 42 8.01 -9.76 4.64
N ASN A 43 7.31 -10.42 5.57
CA ASN A 43 5.86 -10.54 5.48
C ASN A 43 5.23 -9.16 5.57
N THR A 44 4.41 -8.82 4.58
CA THR A 44 3.81 -7.49 4.50
C THR A 44 2.45 -7.58 3.81
N PHE A 45 1.51 -6.76 4.27
CA PHE A 45 0.24 -6.51 3.59
C PHE A 45 0.25 -5.07 3.06
N GLU A 46 -0.17 -4.88 1.82
CA GLU A 46 -0.15 -3.60 1.14
C GLU A 46 -1.52 -3.21 0.62
N VAL A 47 -1.92 -1.97 0.89
CA VAL A 47 -3.07 -1.31 0.30
C VAL A 47 -2.55 -0.26 -0.68
N LEU A 48 -3.06 -0.29 -1.90
CA LEU A 48 -2.73 0.66 -2.95
C LEU A 48 -4.00 1.38 -3.40
N LEU A 49 -3.99 2.70 -3.32
CA LEU A 49 -5.07 3.57 -3.77
C LEU A 49 -4.59 4.42 -4.92
N ALA A 50 -5.27 4.34 -6.06
CA ALA A 50 -4.89 5.05 -7.26
C ALA A 50 -5.91 6.12 -7.66
N ALA A 51 -5.36 7.22 -8.13
CA ALA A 51 -6.05 8.32 -8.79
C ALA A 51 -5.32 8.64 -10.10
N ASP A 52 -5.86 9.55 -10.90
CA ASP A 52 -5.29 9.94 -12.18
C ASP A 52 -3.90 10.55 -11.97
N GLY A 53 -3.74 11.45 -11.00
CA GLY A 53 -2.46 12.12 -10.78
C GLY A 53 -1.51 11.43 -9.79
N ALA A 54 -2.01 10.49 -8.98
CA ALA A 54 -1.26 9.97 -7.84
C ALA A 54 -1.56 8.50 -7.53
N LEU A 55 -0.60 7.85 -6.88
CA LEU A 55 -0.71 6.50 -6.33
C LEU A 55 -0.22 6.54 -4.89
N TYR A 56 -1.02 6.04 -3.96
CA TYR A 56 -0.65 5.86 -2.57
C TYR A 56 -0.49 4.37 -2.28
N ASN A 57 0.60 4.01 -1.60
CA ASN A 57 0.85 2.66 -1.11
C ASN A 57 1.13 2.72 0.39
N LEU A 58 0.24 2.09 1.16
CA LEU A 58 0.43 1.78 2.56
C LEU A 58 0.86 0.32 2.69
N SER A 59 1.97 0.08 3.37
CA SER A 59 2.46 -1.26 3.69
C SER A 59 2.50 -1.45 5.21
N VAL A 60 2.10 -2.63 5.70
CA VAL A 60 2.08 -2.99 7.12
C VAL A 60 2.68 -4.37 7.34
N ASN A 61 3.59 -4.52 8.31
CA ASN A 61 4.17 -5.81 8.68
C ASN A 61 3.48 -6.45 9.92
N PRO A 62 3.77 -7.72 10.25
CA PRO A 62 3.20 -8.41 11.41
C PRO A 62 3.46 -7.75 12.77
N ALA A 63 4.48 -6.90 12.90
CA ALA A 63 4.74 -6.14 14.13
C ALA A 63 3.91 -4.85 14.22
N GLY A 64 3.13 -4.52 13.19
CA GLY A 64 2.34 -3.28 13.10
C GLY A 64 3.14 -2.08 12.63
N ALA A 65 4.38 -2.24 12.19
CA ALA A 65 5.13 -1.15 11.58
C ALA A 65 4.55 -0.83 10.20
N THR A 66 4.38 0.46 9.92
CA THR A 66 3.77 0.96 8.68
C THR A 66 4.78 1.76 7.86
N LYS A 67 4.72 1.65 6.53
CA LYS A 67 5.40 2.57 5.61
C LYS A 67 4.43 3.06 4.55
N GLU A 68 4.47 4.36 4.31
CA GLU A 68 3.65 5.05 3.33
C GLU A 68 4.53 5.53 2.19
N LEU A 69 4.06 5.35 0.96
CA LEU A 69 4.67 5.90 -0.24
C LEU A 69 3.60 6.63 -1.03
N LEU A 70 3.85 7.91 -1.32
CA LEU A 70 3.02 8.69 -2.21
C LEU A 70 3.77 8.97 -3.50
N PHE A 71 3.22 8.51 -4.60
CA PHE A 71 3.71 8.74 -5.94
C PHE A 71 2.87 9.79 -6.64
N ILE A 72 3.50 10.77 -7.28
CA ILE A 72 2.81 11.80 -8.08
C ILE A 72 3.43 11.83 -9.47
N TRP A 73 2.61 11.71 -10.52
CA TRP A 73 3.13 11.81 -11.89
C TRP A 73 3.73 13.18 -12.16
N HIS A 74 4.85 13.22 -12.87
CA HIS A 74 5.50 14.50 -13.24
C HIS A 74 4.56 15.42 -14.02
N ASP A 75 3.73 14.86 -14.91
CA ASP A 75 2.79 15.63 -15.73
C ASP A 75 1.58 16.15 -14.92
N ALA A 76 1.28 15.52 -13.79
CA ALA A 76 0.21 15.90 -12.88
C ALA A 76 0.66 16.98 -11.87
N TYR A 77 1.96 17.06 -11.56
CA TYR A 77 2.52 18.10 -10.69
C TYR A 77 2.64 19.43 -11.45
N GLN A 78 1.62 20.28 -11.32
CA GLN A 78 1.56 21.61 -11.94
C GLN A 78 1.74 22.71 -10.89
N ARG A 79 2.43 23.80 -11.24
CA ARG A 79 2.58 24.98 -10.37
C ARG A 79 1.19 25.57 -10.07
N GLN A 80 0.94 25.89 -8.79
CA GLN A 80 -0.38 26.28 -8.26
C GLN A 80 -1.49 25.21 -8.47
N GLY A 81 -1.09 23.98 -8.81
CA GLY A 81 -2.00 22.85 -8.94
C GLY A 81 -2.26 22.15 -7.61
N ARG A 82 -3.03 21.07 -7.67
CA ARG A 82 -3.47 20.27 -6.51
C ARG A 82 -2.32 19.77 -5.62
N TYR A 83 -1.18 19.47 -6.22
CA TYR A 83 -0.01 18.93 -5.55
C TYR A 83 1.04 20.00 -5.18
N ASP A 84 0.86 21.26 -5.59
CA ASP A 84 1.78 22.36 -5.26
C ASP A 84 1.44 22.95 -3.89
N VAL A 85 1.54 22.09 -2.86
CA VAL A 85 1.22 22.37 -1.45
C VAL A 85 2.45 22.15 -0.56
N ALA A 86 2.41 22.66 0.66
CA ALA A 86 3.60 22.77 1.51
C ALA A 86 4.21 21.42 1.92
N ASP A 87 3.39 20.38 2.08
CA ASP A 87 3.75 19.00 2.42
C ASP A 87 4.22 18.18 1.21
N LEU A 88 3.97 18.66 -0.01
CA LEU A 88 4.40 18.04 -1.27
C LEU A 88 5.39 18.91 -2.06
N ASN A 89 5.91 19.96 -1.43
CA ASN A 89 6.80 20.91 -2.08
C ASN A 89 8.14 20.25 -2.45
N LEU A 90 8.45 20.22 -3.76
CA LEU A 90 9.64 19.52 -4.29
C LEU A 90 10.96 20.01 -3.68
N ALA A 91 11.09 21.32 -3.41
CA ALA A 91 12.33 21.89 -2.88
C ALA A 91 12.52 21.59 -1.38
N ARG A 92 11.42 21.47 -0.64
CA ARG A 92 11.43 21.18 0.80
C ARG A 92 11.54 19.68 1.07
N CYS A 93 10.76 18.87 0.36
CA CYS A 93 10.65 17.45 0.61
C CYS A 93 11.73 16.64 -0.13
N SER A 94 12.35 17.20 -1.17
CA SER A 94 13.38 16.54 -1.99
C SER A 94 13.02 15.10 -2.37
N PRO A 95 11.83 14.85 -2.96
CA PRO A 95 11.35 13.50 -3.23
C PRO A 95 12.25 12.77 -4.23
N MET A 96 12.27 11.44 -4.14
CA MET A 96 12.95 10.60 -5.12
C MET A 96 12.25 10.71 -6.49
N VAL A 97 13.00 10.44 -7.56
CA VAL A 97 12.43 10.30 -8.91
C VAL A 97 12.41 8.83 -9.28
N ILE A 98 11.22 8.30 -9.54
CA ILE A 98 11.00 6.92 -9.97
C ILE A 98 10.58 6.89 -11.43
N GLY A 99 11.15 5.98 -12.21
CA GLY A 99 11.08 5.98 -13.67
C GLY A 99 12.22 6.80 -14.30
N GLY A 100 12.49 6.57 -15.58
CA GLY A 100 13.76 7.00 -16.21
C GLY A 100 14.76 5.84 -16.22
N ASP A 101 15.97 6.03 -15.68
CA ASP A 101 16.99 4.99 -15.55
C ASP A 101 16.82 4.07 -14.32
N ALA A 102 15.91 4.43 -13.40
CA ALA A 102 15.57 3.64 -12.22
C ALA A 102 14.15 3.05 -12.34
N GLY A 103 14.00 1.77 -12.01
CA GLY A 103 12.68 1.11 -11.92
C GLY A 103 11.89 1.53 -10.66
N PRO A 104 10.60 1.19 -10.57
CA PRO A 104 9.74 0.58 -11.59
C PRO A 104 9.37 1.57 -12.71
N HIS A 105 9.54 1.13 -13.96
CA HIS A 105 9.18 1.91 -15.14
C HIS A 105 7.67 1.83 -15.42
N HIS A 106 7.10 2.94 -15.88
CA HIS A 106 5.71 2.97 -16.33
C HIS A 106 5.60 3.76 -17.64
N ARG A 107 4.68 3.35 -18.52
CA ARG A 107 4.49 3.96 -19.85
C ARG A 107 4.18 5.46 -19.80
N ARG A 108 3.53 5.94 -18.73
CA ARG A 108 3.21 7.37 -18.54
C ARG A 108 4.44 8.22 -18.23
N GLY A 109 5.53 7.61 -17.76
CA GLY A 109 6.80 8.29 -17.51
C GLY A 109 7.19 8.30 -16.03
N ARG A 110 7.76 9.42 -15.58
CA ARG A 110 8.37 9.56 -14.26
C ARG A 110 7.37 10.00 -13.18
N ARG A 111 7.68 9.65 -11.94
CA ARG A 111 6.93 10.00 -10.74
C ARG A 111 7.86 10.58 -9.69
N TRP A 112 7.37 11.57 -8.96
CA TRP A 112 7.93 11.96 -7.67
C TRP A 112 7.47 10.95 -6.63
N LEU A 113 8.40 10.43 -5.83
CA LEU A 113 8.14 9.54 -4.71
C LEU A 113 8.42 10.27 -3.40
N PHE A 114 7.36 10.48 -2.63
CA PHE A 114 7.41 10.98 -1.27
C PHE A 114 7.29 9.79 -0.32
N ASP A 115 8.41 9.36 0.25
CA ASP A 115 8.49 8.26 1.21
C ASP A 115 8.48 8.72 2.67
N GLU A 116 8.57 10.03 2.91
CA GLU A 116 8.43 10.67 4.22
C GLU A 116 7.07 11.37 4.41
N TRP A 117 6.19 11.30 3.42
CA TRP A 117 4.81 11.79 3.55
C TRP A 117 3.98 10.83 4.39
N GLN A 118 3.08 11.37 5.22
CA GLN A 118 2.22 10.59 6.11
C GLN A 118 0.76 10.98 5.97
N LEU A 119 -0.13 9.98 5.92
CA LEU A 119 -1.56 10.17 5.94
C LEU A 119 -2.02 10.55 7.35
N VAL A 120 -2.22 11.84 7.57
CA VAL A 120 -2.67 12.37 8.87
C VAL A 120 -3.97 11.71 9.29
N GLY A 121 -3.95 11.04 10.45
CA GLY A 121 -5.11 10.37 11.04
C GLY A 121 -5.28 8.89 10.66
N LEU A 122 -4.34 8.32 9.90
CA LEU A 122 -4.27 6.87 9.65
C LEU A 122 -4.29 6.09 10.97
N ARG A 123 -5.10 5.03 11.01
CA ARG A 123 -5.08 4.05 12.10
C ARG A 123 -4.79 2.68 11.52
N ALA A 124 -3.84 1.98 12.13
CA ALA A 124 -3.49 0.62 11.79
C ALA A 124 -3.42 -0.23 13.06
N SER A 125 -3.93 -1.45 12.97
CA SER A 125 -3.81 -2.46 14.01
C SER A 125 -3.43 -3.79 13.38
N VAL A 126 -2.58 -4.53 14.07
CA VAL A 126 -2.17 -5.88 13.69
C VAL A 126 -2.34 -6.81 14.87
N ASN A 127 -2.89 -7.99 14.60
CA ASN A 127 -3.00 -9.05 15.59
C ASN A 127 -2.46 -10.36 15.00
N VAL A 128 -1.48 -10.96 15.68
CA VAL A 128 -0.93 -12.27 15.32
C VAL A 128 -1.69 -13.34 16.09
N ASP A 129 -2.22 -14.34 15.40
CA ASP A 129 -2.78 -15.56 15.99
C ASP A 129 -1.69 -16.64 15.96
N GLY A 130 -0.87 -16.61 17.01
CA GLY A 130 0.40 -17.32 17.10
C GLY A 130 1.42 -16.54 17.92
N THR A 131 2.71 -16.86 17.72
CA THR A 131 3.81 -16.25 18.45
C THR A 131 4.82 -15.64 17.47
N LEU A 132 4.75 -14.31 17.34
CA LEU A 132 5.56 -13.56 16.38
C LEU A 132 7.06 -13.89 16.51
N ASN A 133 7.70 -14.22 15.38
CA ASN A 133 9.11 -14.55 15.26
C ASN A 133 9.57 -15.84 15.98
N GLU A 134 8.66 -16.68 16.48
CA GLU A 134 9.00 -17.96 17.10
C GLU A 134 8.88 -19.14 16.13
N ARG A 135 9.97 -19.38 15.39
CA ARG A 135 10.11 -20.40 14.34
C ARG A 135 9.80 -21.86 14.73
N HIS A 136 9.65 -22.14 16.02
CA HIS A 136 9.42 -23.49 16.55
C HIS A 136 7.94 -23.75 16.91
N GLU A 137 7.10 -22.73 16.78
CA GLU A 137 5.65 -22.81 16.92
C GLU A 137 4.99 -22.69 15.54
N ILE A 138 3.79 -23.26 15.40
CA ILE A 138 3.03 -23.16 14.15
C ILE A 138 1.93 -22.14 14.34
N ASP A 139 2.06 -21.02 13.66
CA ASP A 139 1.06 -19.95 13.69
C ASP A 139 -0.17 -20.29 12.84
N ARG A 140 -1.25 -19.56 13.09
CA ARG A 140 -2.44 -19.57 12.21
C ARG A 140 -2.37 -18.45 11.19
N GLY A 141 -1.78 -17.32 11.56
CA GLY A 141 -1.63 -16.18 10.69
C GLY A 141 -1.73 -14.86 11.44
N TRP A 142 -2.12 -13.82 10.72
CA TRP A 142 -2.21 -12.48 11.27
C TRP A 142 -3.32 -11.69 10.59
N ARG A 143 -3.93 -10.79 11.36
CA ARG A 143 -4.98 -9.89 10.91
C ARG A 143 -4.44 -8.47 10.85
N VAL A 144 -4.80 -7.76 9.79
CA VAL A 144 -4.54 -6.33 9.60
C VAL A 144 -5.87 -5.60 9.57
N GLN A 145 -6.00 -4.53 10.35
CA GLN A 145 -7.17 -3.67 10.37
C GLN A 145 -6.73 -2.22 10.19
N LEU A 146 -7.28 -1.55 9.18
CA LEU A 146 -6.89 -0.20 8.77
C LEU A 146 -8.11 0.71 8.74
N ALA A 147 -7.93 1.95 9.14
CA ALA A 147 -8.88 3.03 8.93
C ALA A 147 -8.14 4.24 8.32
N LEU A 148 -8.43 4.53 7.05
CA LEU A 148 -7.83 5.61 6.28
C LEU A 148 -8.80 6.80 6.28
N PRO A 149 -8.45 7.96 6.87
CA PRO A 149 -9.35 9.09 6.95
C PRO A 149 -9.53 9.75 5.58
N TRP A 150 -10.79 10.00 5.18
CA TRP A 150 -11.10 10.66 3.91
C TRP A 150 -10.43 12.03 3.78
N ALA A 151 -10.40 12.81 4.88
CA ALA A 151 -9.77 14.12 4.93
C ALA A 151 -8.25 14.08 4.59
N GLY A 152 -7.55 13.00 4.96
CA GLY A 152 -6.14 12.84 4.62
C GLY A 152 -5.92 12.41 3.17
N LEU A 153 -6.92 11.76 2.55
CA LEU A 153 -6.88 11.33 1.15
C LEU A 153 -7.29 12.45 0.18
N GLU A 154 -7.54 13.68 0.66
CA GLU A 154 -7.96 14.82 -0.16
C GLU A 154 -6.97 15.20 -1.27
N HIS A 155 -5.68 14.89 -1.13
CA HIS A 155 -4.70 15.10 -2.21
C HIS A 155 -4.67 13.93 -3.20
N LEU A 156 -5.18 12.77 -2.80
CA LEU A 156 -5.20 11.56 -3.59
C LEU A 156 -6.44 11.47 -4.49
N LEU A 157 -7.65 11.56 -3.93
CA LEU A 157 -8.88 11.13 -4.61
C LEU A 157 -9.32 12.03 -5.77
N ASP A 158 -9.54 11.50 -6.97
CA ASP A 158 -10.13 12.31 -8.04
C ASP A 158 -11.59 12.67 -7.70
N GLY A 159 -11.94 13.95 -7.71
CA GLY A 159 -13.32 14.40 -7.55
C GLY A 159 -13.71 14.80 -6.12
N ALA A 160 -14.81 14.25 -5.63
CA ALA A 160 -15.43 14.66 -4.36
C ALA A 160 -14.50 14.39 -3.17
N ARG A 161 -14.32 15.41 -2.32
CA ARG A 161 -13.46 15.36 -1.12
C ARG A 161 -14.05 14.50 0.00
N SER A 162 -15.35 14.29 -0.02
CA SER A 162 -16.08 13.45 0.93
C SER A 162 -16.57 12.19 0.21
N PRO A 163 -16.64 11.04 0.90
CA PRO A 163 -17.16 9.83 0.31
C PRO A 163 -18.63 10.02 -0.05
N ILE A 164 -19.02 9.53 -1.23
CA ILE A 164 -20.41 9.56 -1.68
C ILE A 164 -20.75 8.18 -2.22
N ALA A 165 -21.94 7.67 -1.91
CA ALA A 165 -22.44 6.45 -2.52
C ALA A 165 -22.45 6.58 -4.07
N GLY A 166 -21.97 5.55 -4.76
CA GLY A 166 -21.70 5.54 -6.20
C GLY A 166 -20.30 6.04 -6.59
N GLN A 167 -19.52 6.59 -5.66
CA GLN A 167 -18.12 6.95 -5.95
C GLN A 167 -17.30 5.69 -6.21
N CYS A 168 -16.48 5.73 -7.26
CA CYS A 168 -15.60 4.64 -7.64
C CYS A 168 -14.17 4.92 -7.18
N LEU A 169 -13.55 3.94 -6.52
CA LEU A 169 -12.15 3.96 -6.11
C LEU A 169 -11.36 2.89 -6.86
N ARG A 170 -10.15 3.23 -7.32
CA ARG A 170 -9.20 2.21 -7.78
C ARG A 170 -8.38 1.73 -6.60
N VAL A 171 -8.58 0.47 -6.21
CA VAL A 171 -7.95 -0.12 -5.03
C VAL A 171 -7.33 -1.45 -5.38
N ALA A 172 -6.07 -1.63 -5.02
CA ALA A 172 -5.40 -2.92 -5.06
C ALA A 172 -4.93 -3.32 -3.66
N LEU A 173 -4.99 -4.62 -3.39
CA LEU A 173 -4.43 -5.23 -2.21
C LEU A 173 -3.31 -6.19 -2.63
N ALA A 174 -2.25 -6.25 -1.86
CA ALA A 174 -1.17 -7.19 -2.07
C ALA A 174 -0.62 -7.78 -0.76
N ARG A 175 -0.06 -8.98 -0.86
CA ARG A 175 0.68 -9.66 0.20
C ARG A 175 2.08 -9.96 -0.32
N HIS A 176 3.08 -9.55 0.43
CA HIS A 176 4.44 -10.09 0.35
C HIS A 176 4.53 -11.22 1.37
N GLN A 177 4.81 -12.43 0.91
CA GLN A 177 4.91 -13.62 1.74
C GLN A 177 6.33 -14.17 1.69
N VAL A 178 6.97 -14.24 2.86
CA VAL A 178 8.26 -14.90 2.99
C VAL A 178 8.03 -16.41 3.00
N LEU A 179 8.64 -17.09 2.03
CA LEU A 179 8.71 -18.55 2.01
C LEU A 179 10.14 -18.95 2.36
N ASP A 180 10.34 -19.40 3.60
CA ASP A 180 11.63 -19.89 4.08
C ASP A 180 11.71 -21.41 3.93
N GLN A 181 12.55 -21.88 3.01
CA GLN A 181 12.78 -23.29 2.72
C GLN A 181 14.24 -23.65 2.92
N ARG A 182 14.66 -23.80 4.18
CA ARG A 182 15.99 -24.27 4.64
C ARG A 182 17.19 -23.48 4.09
N GLN A 183 17.48 -23.63 2.79
CA GLN A 183 18.59 -23.01 2.06
C GLN A 183 18.13 -21.96 1.04
N SER A 184 16.83 -21.79 0.84
CA SER A 184 16.29 -20.73 -0.01
C SER A 184 15.25 -19.92 0.75
N ARG A 185 15.39 -18.61 0.66
CA ARG A 185 14.36 -17.66 1.08
C ARG A 185 13.79 -17.03 -0.17
N GLN A 186 12.51 -17.24 -0.40
CA GLN A 186 11.80 -16.65 -1.52
C GLN A 186 10.75 -15.66 -1.02
N MET A 187 10.46 -14.66 -1.84
CA MET A 187 9.33 -13.77 -1.63
C MET A 187 8.29 -14.04 -2.69
N ALA A 188 7.09 -14.43 -2.26
CA ALA A 188 5.95 -14.53 -3.15
C ALA A 188 5.10 -13.26 -2.98
N VAL A 189 4.82 -12.58 -4.09
CA VAL A 189 3.90 -11.44 -4.10
C VAL A 189 2.58 -11.89 -4.68
N TRP A 190 1.52 -11.69 -3.91
CA TRP A 190 0.14 -11.97 -4.30
C TRP A 190 -0.61 -10.67 -4.35
N SER A 191 -1.46 -10.49 -5.36
CA SER A 191 -2.31 -9.31 -5.46
C SER A 191 -3.72 -9.69 -5.83
N TRP A 192 -4.67 -8.86 -5.40
CA TRP A 192 -6.09 -9.04 -5.72
C TRP A 192 -6.35 -8.98 -7.23
N HIS A 193 -5.46 -8.33 -7.96
CA HIS A 193 -5.50 -8.18 -9.41
C HIS A 193 -4.26 -8.78 -10.07
N VAL A 194 -4.33 -8.97 -11.39
CA VAL A 194 -3.17 -9.38 -12.19
C VAL A 194 -2.29 -8.14 -12.43
N ALA A 195 -1.19 -8.04 -11.69
CA ALA A 195 -0.30 -6.88 -11.72
C ALA A 195 0.47 -6.71 -13.07
N GLY A 196 0.67 -7.81 -13.81
CA GLY A 196 1.42 -7.79 -15.07
C GLY A 196 2.90 -7.47 -14.91
N GLU A 197 3.59 -7.16 -16.01
CA GLU A 197 5.04 -6.89 -16.04
C GLU A 197 5.43 -5.62 -15.26
N ALA A 198 4.57 -4.60 -15.29
CA ALA A 198 4.80 -3.34 -14.58
C ALA A 198 4.60 -3.45 -13.05
N GLY A 199 4.17 -4.63 -12.57
CA GLY A 199 4.04 -4.95 -11.16
C GLY A 199 2.97 -4.12 -10.44
N LEU A 200 3.10 -4.03 -9.11
CA LEU A 200 2.10 -3.38 -8.26
C LEU A 200 1.97 -1.87 -8.53
N TYR A 201 2.91 -1.22 -9.21
CA TYR A 201 2.90 0.24 -9.39
C TYR A 201 2.31 0.67 -10.74
N ALA A 202 1.43 -0.13 -11.34
CA ALA A 202 0.68 0.15 -12.56
C ALA A 202 -0.83 0.26 -12.25
N PRO A 203 -1.33 1.47 -11.94
CA PRO A 203 -2.67 1.65 -11.39
C PRO A 203 -3.82 1.28 -12.34
N GLU A 204 -3.57 1.16 -13.65
CA GLU A 204 -4.61 0.84 -14.63
C GLU A 204 -5.14 -0.59 -14.53
N SER A 205 -4.39 -1.50 -13.91
CA SER A 205 -4.82 -2.88 -13.67
C SER A 205 -5.59 -3.04 -12.36
N TYR A 206 -5.71 -1.98 -11.56
CA TYR A 206 -6.37 -2.06 -10.27
C TYR A 206 -7.89 -2.25 -10.43
N PRO A 207 -8.50 -3.09 -9.58
CA PRO A 207 -9.94 -3.20 -9.45
C PRO A 207 -10.56 -1.84 -9.14
N VAL A 208 -11.75 -1.61 -9.69
CA VAL A 208 -12.59 -0.46 -9.36
C VAL A 208 -13.66 -0.94 -8.38
N VAL A 209 -13.70 -0.32 -7.20
CA VAL A 209 -14.68 -0.60 -6.15
C VAL A 209 -15.65 0.58 -6.09
N GLU A 210 -16.94 0.29 -6.16
CA GLU A 210 -18.00 1.28 -5.96
C GLU A 210 -18.38 1.33 -4.47
N LEU A 211 -18.46 2.54 -3.91
CA LEU A 211 -18.97 2.76 -2.57
C LEU A 211 -20.49 2.64 -2.57
N ILE A 212 -21.05 1.64 -1.90
CA ILE A 212 -22.51 1.41 -1.80
C ILE A 212 -23.08 1.90 -0.48
#